data_AF-A0A1H6DJD8-F1
#
_entry.id   AF-A0A1H6DJD8-F1
#
_cell.length_a   1.000
_cell.length_b   1.000
_cell.length_c   1.000
_cell.angle_alpha   90.00
_cell.angle_beta   90.00
_cell.angle_gamma   90.00
#
_symmetry.space_group_name_H-M   'P 1'
#
loop_
_entity.id
_entity.type
_entity.pdbx_description
1 polymer ?
#
loop_
_entity_poly.entity_id
_entity_poly.type
_entity_poly.pdbx_seq_one_letter_code
_entity_poly.pdbx_strand_id
1 'polypeptide(L)'
;MRRVFISAGAVTAASLGVALTATSPAYASYPVTSFGRYEATGTATAGSFTWYNQSVGVQGYVVDSAHVPGGSFVEFDFYQGDTGLSLQTRSANAETTSFNFTQPGPQGGITKIRIRVCPVSDDVGECSLWHELVRP
;
A
#
# COMPACT_ATOMS: atom_id res chain seq x y z
N MET A 1 31.34 -77.50 -24.73
CA MET A 1 30.52 -76.32 -24.32
C MET A 1 31.35 -75.50 -23.32
N ARG A 2 31.84 -74.32 -23.72
CA ARG A 2 32.66 -73.43 -22.88
C ARG A 2 32.27 -71.99 -23.18
N ARG A 3 31.82 -71.27 -22.15
CA ARG A 3 31.32 -69.89 -22.20
C ARG A 3 32.50 -68.91 -22.27
N VAL A 4 32.36 -67.85 -23.06
CA VAL A 4 33.25 -66.69 -23.04
C VAL A 4 32.39 -65.45 -22.78
N PHE A 5 32.75 -64.74 -21.71
CA PHE A 5 32.12 -63.52 -21.22
C PHE A 5 32.63 -62.33 -22.05
N ILE A 6 31.72 -61.47 -22.53
CA ILE A 6 32.07 -60.20 -23.18
C ILE A 6 31.78 -59.07 -22.20
N SER A 7 32.84 -58.32 -21.92
CA SER A 7 32.97 -57.24 -20.94
C SER A 7 32.21 -55.97 -21.36
N ALA A 8 31.69 -55.28 -20.34
CA ALA A 8 31.01 -54.00 -20.42
C ALA A 8 31.97 -52.85 -20.77
N GLY A 9 31.58 -52.00 -21.73
CA GLY A 9 32.19 -50.70 -21.97
C GLY A 9 31.15 -49.61 -21.70
N ALA A 10 31.29 -48.89 -20.58
CA ALA A 10 30.48 -47.73 -20.25
C ALA A 10 31.05 -46.49 -20.94
N VAL A 11 30.28 -45.86 -21.83
CA VAL A 11 30.62 -44.57 -22.44
C VAL A 11 29.96 -43.48 -21.60
N THR A 12 30.74 -42.75 -20.80
CA THR A 12 30.28 -41.56 -20.09
C THR A 12 30.27 -40.37 -21.04
N ALA A 13 29.08 -39.99 -21.50
CA ALA A 13 28.86 -38.74 -22.22
C ALA A 13 28.84 -37.57 -21.21
N ALA A 14 29.83 -36.69 -21.27
CA ALA A 14 29.83 -35.43 -20.53
C ALA A 14 28.92 -34.43 -21.26
N SER A 15 27.73 -34.16 -20.72
CA SER A 15 26.86 -33.08 -21.18
C SER A 15 27.36 -31.74 -20.62
N LEU A 16 27.85 -30.88 -21.52
CA LEU A 16 28.05 -29.46 -21.24
C LEU A 16 26.68 -28.78 -21.15
N GLY A 17 26.09 -28.78 -19.96
CA GLY A 17 24.88 -28.03 -19.66
C GLY A 17 25.21 -26.54 -19.55
N VAL A 18 24.89 -25.77 -20.60
CA VAL A 18 24.89 -24.30 -20.55
C VAL A 18 23.86 -23.87 -19.49
N ALA A 19 24.34 -23.32 -18.37
CA ALA A 19 23.49 -22.70 -17.38
C ALA A 19 22.91 -21.41 -17.96
N LEU A 20 21.68 -21.48 -18.48
CA LEU A 20 20.85 -20.31 -18.74
C LEU A 20 20.54 -19.67 -17.38
N THR A 21 21.26 -18.61 -17.03
CA THR A 21 20.89 -17.76 -15.91
C THR A 21 19.58 -17.07 -16.25
N ALA A 22 18.47 -17.67 -15.79
CA ALA A 22 17.17 -17.02 -15.78
C ALA A 22 17.27 -15.78 -14.90
N THR A 23 17.54 -14.62 -15.51
CA THR A 23 17.35 -13.34 -14.85
C THR A 23 15.85 -13.16 -14.70
N SER A 24 15.35 -13.29 -13.47
CA SER A 24 13.96 -12.94 -13.18
C SER A 24 13.74 -11.49 -13.61
N PRO A 25 12.65 -11.15 -14.32
CA PRO A 25 12.38 -9.77 -14.66
C PRO A 25 12.30 -8.98 -13.36
N ALA A 26 13.12 -7.95 -13.24
CA ALA A 26 12.99 -6.98 -12.16
C ALA A 26 11.63 -6.29 -12.33
N TYR A 27 10.65 -6.64 -11.49
CA TYR A 27 9.40 -5.89 -11.43
C TYR A 27 9.75 -4.49 -10.93
N ALA A 28 9.35 -3.47 -11.69
CA ALA A 28 9.48 -2.09 -11.25
C ALA A 28 8.73 -1.94 -9.92
N SER A 29 9.45 -1.54 -8.87
CA SER A 29 8.84 -1.23 -7.59
C SER A 29 7.95 0.00 -7.75
N TYR A 30 6.70 -0.09 -7.30
CA TYR A 30 5.81 1.05 -7.29
C TYR A 30 6.30 2.13 -6.31
N PRO A 31 6.17 3.42 -6.63
CA PRO A 31 6.53 4.48 -5.70
C PRO A 31 5.72 4.39 -4.42
N VAL A 32 6.36 4.69 -3.29
CA VAL A 32 5.72 4.75 -1.98
C VAL A 32 5.93 6.14 -1.39
N THR A 33 4.86 6.78 -0.93
CA THR A 33 4.92 8.02 -0.17
C THR A 33 4.35 7.78 1.22
N SER A 34 5.14 8.02 2.26
CA SER A 34 4.63 8.07 3.62
C SER A 34 4.02 9.45 3.90
N PHE A 35 2.97 9.47 4.71
CA PHE A 35 2.54 10.68 5.38
C PHE A 35 2.87 10.56 6.87
N GLY A 36 3.38 11.65 7.44
CA GLY A 36 3.74 11.72 8.85
C GLY A 36 2.53 11.57 9.76
N ARG A 37 2.76 11.69 11.07
CA ARG A 37 1.66 11.74 12.03
C ARG A 37 0.93 13.07 11.87
N TYR A 38 -0.31 13.03 11.40
CA TYR A 38 -1.23 14.17 11.41
C TYR A 38 -2.13 14.05 12.62
N GLU A 39 -2.32 15.17 13.32
CA GLU A 39 -2.98 15.22 14.61
C GLU A 39 -4.06 16.28 14.61
N ALA A 40 -5.15 15.97 15.29
CA ALA A 40 -6.17 16.90 15.74
C ALA A 40 -6.41 16.64 17.24
N THR A 41 -7.20 17.47 17.92
CA THR A 41 -7.44 17.31 19.36
C THR A 41 -7.95 15.90 19.70
N GLY A 42 -7.09 15.09 20.33
CA GLY A 42 -7.42 13.72 20.72
C GLY A 42 -7.32 12.67 19.62
N THR A 43 -7.04 13.06 18.38
CA THR A 43 -7.00 12.17 17.21
C THR A 43 -5.64 12.21 16.53
N ALA A 44 -5.16 11.05 16.06
CA ALA A 44 -3.99 11.00 15.17
C ALA A 44 -4.16 10.00 14.03
N THR A 45 -3.51 10.24 12.90
CA THR A 45 -3.35 9.26 11.82
C THR A 45 -1.93 9.28 11.27
N ALA A 46 -1.45 8.13 10.80
CA ALA A 46 -0.21 8.01 10.04
C ALA A 46 -0.30 6.82 9.08
N GLY A 47 0.52 6.82 8.03
CA GLY A 47 0.48 5.75 7.04
C GLY A 47 1.32 6.00 5.80
N SER A 48 1.01 5.24 4.75
CA SER A 48 1.67 5.28 3.47
C SER A 48 0.73 5.00 2.31
N PHE A 49 1.15 5.48 1.13
CA PHE A 49 0.51 5.23 -0.15
C PHE A 49 1.47 4.52 -1.08
N THR A 50 1.03 3.41 -1.67
CA THR A 50 1.71 2.76 -2.79
C THR A 50 1.02 3.14 -4.09
N TRP A 51 1.72 3.84 -4.97
CA TRP A 51 1.17 4.38 -6.21
C TRP A 51 1.25 3.36 -7.34
N TYR A 52 0.18 2.59 -7.54
CA TYR A 52 0.08 1.68 -8.68
C TYR A 52 -0.28 2.45 -9.96
N ASN A 53 -0.25 1.78 -11.12
CA ASN A 53 -0.57 2.41 -12.40
C ASN A 53 -1.95 3.08 -12.41
N GLN A 54 -2.98 2.37 -11.93
CA GLN A 54 -4.39 2.81 -11.94
C GLN A 54 -5.06 2.77 -10.57
N SER A 55 -4.31 2.55 -9.50
CA SER A 55 -4.85 2.47 -8.15
C SER A 55 -3.84 2.96 -7.13
N VAL A 56 -4.28 3.16 -5.88
CA VAL A 56 -3.39 3.45 -4.76
C VAL A 56 -3.69 2.48 -3.64
N GLY A 57 -2.64 1.81 -3.15
CA GLY A 57 -2.68 1.05 -1.91
C GLY A 57 -2.49 2.00 -0.74
N VAL A 58 -3.38 1.96 0.23
CA VAL A 58 -3.41 2.82 1.40
C VAL A 58 -3.26 1.96 2.64
N GLN A 59 -2.23 2.21 3.44
CA GLN A 59 -2.00 1.49 4.69
C GLN A 59 -1.69 2.49 5.82
N GLY A 60 -2.18 2.23 7.01
CA GLY A 60 -1.92 3.08 8.16
C GLY A 60 -2.85 2.80 9.32
N TYR A 61 -3.03 3.79 10.19
CA TYR A 61 -3.93 3.71 11.33
C TYR A 61 -4.56 5.07 11.67
N VAL A 62 -5.66 5.04 12.41
CA VAL A 62 -6.27 6.17 13.10
C VAL A 62 -6.37 5.85 14.58
N VAL A 63 -6.09 6.84 15.43
CA VAL A 63 -6.13 6.74 16.90
C VAL A 63 -7.16 7.71 17.42
N ASP A 64 -8.06 7.24 18.27
CA ASP A 64 -8.88 8.05 19.15
C ASP A 64 -8.33 7.95 20.58
N SER A 65 -7.43 8.86 20.93
CA SER A 65 -6.74 8.87 22.22
C SER A 65 -7.48 9.63 23.31
N ALA A 66 -8.31 10.60 22.92
CA ALA A 66 -9.12 11.37 23.88
C ALA A 66 -10.44 10.68 24.24
N HIS A 67 -10.76 9.53 23.62
CA HIS A 67 -12.02 8.82 23.82
C HIS A 67 -13.20 9.74 23.54
N VAL A 68 -13.12 10.48 22.43
CA VAL A 68 -14.08 11.52 22.10
C VAL A 68 -15.45 10.86 21.89
N PRO A 69 -16.53 11.35 22.52
CA PRO A 69 -17.88 10.83 22.28
C PRO A 69 -18.24 10.93 20.79
N GLY A 70 -18.48 9.80 20.14
CA GLY A 70 -18.70 9.74 18.68
C GLY A 70 -17.48 9.26 17.88
N GLY A 71 -16.31 9.20 18.52
CA GLY A 71 -15.06 8.67 17.97
C GLY A 71 -14.24 9.72 17.22
N SER A 72 -13.27 9.23 16.47
CA SER A 72 -12.42 10.02 15.58
C SER A 72 -12.41 9.43 14.19
N PHE A 73 -12.22 10.24 13.15
CA PHE A 73 -12.09 9.73 11.79
C PHE A 73 -11.01 10.46 10.99
N VAL A 74 -10.53 9.76 9.97
CA VAL A 74 -9.68 10.29 8.91
C VAL A 74 -10.40 10.12 7.58
N GLU A 75 -10.34 11.16 6.75
CA GLU A 75 -10.84 11.15 5.39
C GLU A 75 -9.69 11.17 4.40
N PHE A 76 -9.80 10.36 3.35
CA PHE A 76 -8.91 10.31 2.21
C PHE A 76 -9.71 10.69 0.96
N ASP A 77 -9.39 11.85 0.40
CA ASP A 77 -10.03 12.35 -0.83
C ASP A 77 -9.07 12.17 -2.00
N PHE A 78 -9.48 11.37 -2.99
CA PHE A 78 -8.65 10.92 -4.10
C PHE A 78 -8.95 11.72 -5.35
N TYR A 79 -7.91 12.14 -6.06
CA TYR A 79 -8.01 13.01 -7.22
C TYR A 79 -7.22 12.48 -8.42
N GLN A 80 -7.71 12.81 -9.61
CA GLN A 80 -6.94 12.81 -10.86
C GLN A 80 -6.86 14.25 -11.38
N GLY A 81 -5.65 14.82 -11.39
CA GLY A 81 -5.48 16.26 -11.54
C GLY A 81 -6.23 17.01 -10.43
N ASP A 82 -7.18 17.85 -10.85
CA ASP A 82 -8.09 18.58 -9.94
C ASP A 82 -9.50 17.99 -9.86
N THR A 83 -9.74 16.88 -10.56
CA THR A 83 -11.02 16.16 -10.53
C THR A 83 -11.04 15.23 -9.33
N GLY A 84 -11.98 15.46 -8.40
CA GLY A 84 -12.26 14.54 -7.30
C GLY A 84 -12.86 13.23 -7.81
N LEU A 85 -12.37 12.11 -7.29
CA LEU A 85 -12.76 10.76 -7.69
C LEU A 85 -13.59 10.06 -6.63
N SER A 86 -13.12 10.08 -5.38
CA SER A 86 -13.76 9.41 -4.26
C SER A 86 -13.29 9.94 -2.92
N LEU A 87 -14.15 9.82 -1.91
CA LEU A 87 -13.83 10.05 -0.50
C LEU A 87 -13.91 8.72 0.24
N GLN A 88 -12.90 8.41 1.06
CA GLN A 88 -12.89 7.24 1.94
C GLN A 88 -12.70 7.68 3.39
N THR A 89 -13.57 7.22 4.28
CA THR A 89 -13.50 7.54 5.71
C THR A 89 -13.08 6.30 6.50
N ARG A 90 -12.19 6.50 7.48
CA ARG A 90 -11.79 5.47 8.46
C ARG A 90 -11.94 6.04 9.86
N SER A 91 -12.60 5.30 10.73
CA SER A 91 -12.90 5.75 12.09
C SER A 91 -12.23 4.87 13.14
N ALA A 92 -11.95 5.46 14.30
CA ALA A 92 -11.64 4.79 15.55
C ALA A 92 -12.57 5.31 16.64
N ASN A 93 -12.85 4.49 17.65
CA ASN A 93 -13.64 4.91 18.81
C ASN A 93 -12.99 4.34 20.07
N ALA A 94 -12.42 5.22 20.90
CA ALA A 94 -11.70 4.85 22.11
C ALA A 94 -10.56 3.82 21.88
N GLU A 95 -10.00 3.78 20.67
CA GLU A 95 -9.01 2.77 20.28
C GLU A 95 -8.09 3.24 19.14
N THR A 96 -7.17 2.36 18.76
CA THR A 96 -6.40 2.48 17.50
C THR A 96 -6.95 1.50 16.48
N THR A 97 -7.33 2.01 15.31
CA THR A 97 -7.88 1.21 14.22
C THR A 97 -6.94 1.29 13.01
N SER A 98 -6.36 0.15 12.64
CA SER A 98 -5.56 0.03 11.42
C SER A 98 -6.43 -0.02 10.18
N PHE A 99 -5.95 0.55 9.07
CA PHE A 99 -6.57 0.42 7.76
C PHE A 99 -5.56 -0.10 6.73
N ASN A 100 -6.04 -0.93 5.83
CA ASN A 100 -5.31 -1.40 4.67
C ASN A 100 -6.30 -1.64 3.53
N PHE A 101 -6.26 -0.83 2.49
CA PHE A 101 -7.19 -0.94 1.37
C PHE A 101 -6.56 -0.43 0.08
N THR A 102 -7.15 -0.82 -1.05
CA THR A 102 -6.76 -0.32 -2.37
C THR A 102 -7.88 0.50 -2.96
N GLN A 103 -7.61 1.75 -3.30
CA GLN A 103 -8.54 2.61 -4.02
C GLN A 103 -8.31 2.45 -5.53
N PRO A 104 -9.28 1.90 -6.29
CA PRO A 104 -9.21 1.90 -7.75
C PRO A 104 -9.37 3.33 -8.28
N GLY A 105 -8.73 3.58 -9.42
CA GLY A 105 -8.80 4.84 -10.15
C GLY A 105 -9.01 4.61 -11.65
N PRO A 106 -9.28 5.70 -12.39
CA PRO A 106 -9.50 5.65 -13.83
C PRO A 106 -8.19 5.41 -14.60
N GLN A 107 -8.29 5.35 -15.94
CA GLN A 107 -7.11 5.44 -16.80
C GLN A 107 -6.34 6.74 -16.51
N GLY A 108 -5.02 6.66 -16.44
CA GLY A 108 -4.16 7.76 -15.96
C GLY A 108 -3.93 7.77 -14.45
N GLY A 109 -4.69 6.97 -13.68
CA GLY A 109 -4.47 6.75 -12.26
C GLY A 109 -4.79 7.94 -11.37
N ILE A 110 -4.60 7.71 -10.07
CA ILE A 110 -4.75 8.72 -9.01
C ILE A 110 -3.43 9.50 -8.91
N THR A 111 -3.52 10.82 -8.95
CA THR A 111 -2.36 11.72 -8.96
C THR A 111 -2.19 12.50 -7.67
N LYS A 112 -3.26 12.62 -6.87
CA LYS A 112 -3.27 13.44 -5.66
C LYS A 112 -4.23 12.85 -4.63
N ILE A 113 -3.83 12.90 -3.37
CA ILE A 113 -4.64 12.48 -2.22
C ILE A 113 -4.60 13.61 -1.20
N ARG A 114 -5.77 13.99 -0.69
CA ARG A 114 -5.90 14.88 0.46
C ARG A 114 -6.33 14.09 1.67
N ILE A 115 -5.71 14.37 2.81
CA ILE A 115 -5.99 13.71 4.08
C ILE A 115 -6.54 14.74 5.05
N ARG A 116 -7.62 14.39 5.75
CA ARG A 116 -8.21 15.20 6.81
C ARG A 116 -8.40 14.37 8.06
N VAL A 117 -7.97 14.86 9.20
CA VAL A 117 -8.18 14.22 10.51
C VAL A 117 -9.21 15.01 11.29
N CYS A 118 -10.24 14.35 11.79
CA CYS A 118 -11.36 14.96 12.49
C CYS A 118 -11.70 14.20 13.78
N PRO A 119 -11.73 14.86 14.94
CA PRO A 119 -12.47 14.33 16.07
C PRO A 119 -13.98 14.49 15.80
N VAL A 120 -14.80 13.48 16.12
CA VAL A 120 -16.25 13.65 16.20
C VAL A 120 -16.52 14.33 17.54
N SER A 121 -16.51 15.65 17.62
CA SER A 121 -17.01 16.35 18.81
C SER A 121 -18.31 17.07 18.48
N ASP A 122 -19.28 16.98 19.39
CA ASP A 122 -20.59 17.65 19.31
C ASP A 122 -20.46 19.19 19.26
N ASP A 123 -19.30 19.72 19.65
CA ASP A 123 -18.84 21.07 19.38
C ASP A 123 -17.87 21.02 18.20
N VAL A 124 -18.31 21.51 17.04
CA VAL A 124 -17.58 21.91 15.80
C VAL A 124 -16.05 21.79 15.88
N GLY A 125 -15.57 20.57 16.11
CA GLY A 125 -14.18 20.29 16.44
C GLY A 125 -13.42 20.44 15.16
N GLU A 126 -12.55 21.45 15.11
CA GLU A 126 -11.77 21.80 13.93
C GLU A 126 -11.06 20.56 13.40
N CYS A 127 -11.65 19.94 12.38
CA CYS A 127 -10.93 18.99 11.57
C CYS A 127 -9.63 19.68 11.15
N SER A 128 -8.52 18.97 11.31
CA SER A 128 -7.23 19.41 10.79
C SER A 128 -7.38 19.85 9.33
N LEU A 129 -6.59 20.87 8.95
CA LEU A 129 -6.51 21.33 7.57
C LEU A 129 -6.10 20.16 6.67
N TRP A 130 -6.59 20.16 5.43
CA TRP A 130 -6.24 19.12 4.46
C TRP A 130 -4.73 19.07 4.23
N HIS A 131 -4.15 17.89 4.45
CA HIS A 131 -2.78 17.58 4.05
C HIS A 131 -2.78 16.97 2.65
N GLU A 132 -2.13 17.65 1.71
CA GLU A 132 -2.08 17.23 0.31
C GLU A 132 -0.79 16.45 0.03
N LEU A 133 -0.93 15.28 -0.61
CA LEU A 133 0.18 14.50 -1.14
C LEU A 133 -0.06 14.23 -2.63
N VAL A 134 0.97 14.48 -3.43
CA VAL A 134 0.97 14.28 -4.87
C VAL A 134 1.80 13.05 -5.19
N ARG A 135 1.39 12.30 -6.22
CA ARG A 135 2.17 11.19 -6.77
C ARG A 135 3.57 11.70 -7.13
N PRO A 136 4.65 10.99 -6.72
CA PRO A 136 6.02 11.37 -7.03
C PRO A 136 6.37 11.19 -8.52
#